data_AF-A0A433I380-F1
#
_entry.id   AF-A0A433I380-F1
#
_cell.length_a   1.000
_cell.length_b   1.000
_cell.length_c   1.000
_cell.angle_alpha   90.00
_cell.angle_beta   90.00
_cell.angle_gamma   90.00
#
_symmetry.space_group_name_H-M   'P 1'
#
loop_
_entity.id
_entity.type
_entity.pdbx_description
1 polymer ?
#
loop_
_entity_poly.entity_id
_entity_poly.type
_entity_poly.pdbx_seq_one_letter_code
_entity_poly.pdbx_strand_id
1 'polypeptide(L)'
;MTENPLLARATRFVSALRHCQVLGVSVHAASEDGMTLILPYGSHIVGDPRTGVIHGGALTSLMDTACGMATLCVLPEFEVCPTLDLRVDYMHPAEPHKPVYGFAQCY
;
A
#
# COMPACT_ATOMS: atom_id res chain seq x y z
N MET A 1 -14.81 20.01 -8.83
CA MET A 1 -14.18 18.86 -8.15
C MET A 1 -13.06 19.42 -7.30
N THR A 2 -13.30 19.59 -6.01
CA THR A 2 -12.28 20.06 -5.07
C THR A 2 -11.16 19.02 -5.07
N GLU A 3 -9.95 19.40 -5.48
CA GLU A 3 -8.78 18.53 -5.37
C GLU A 3 -8.66 18.06 -3.93
N ASN A 4 -8.62 16.73 -3.71
CA ASN A 4 -8.32 16.19 -2.40
C ASN A 4 -6.81 16.35 -2.17
N PRO A 5 -6.37 17.31 -1.34
CA PRO A 5 -4.96 17.62 -1.18
C PRO A 5 -4.20 16.44 -0.54
N LEU A 6 -4.87 15.62 0.27
CA LEU A 6 -4.29 14.43 0.89
C LEU A 6 -4.02 13.36 -0.17
N LEU A 7 -4.97 13.08 -1.06
CA LEU A 7 -4.79 12.13 -2.15
C LEU A 7 -3.61 12.54 -3.07
N ALA A 8 -3.51 13.82 -3.41
CA ALA A 8 -2.41 14.32 -4.22
C ALA A 8 -1.04 14.16 -3.54
N ARG A 9 -0.95 14.50 -2.24
CA ARG A 9 0.27 14.31 -1.44
C ARG A 9 0.64 12.84 -1.31
N ALA A 10 -0.34 11.98 -1.04
CA ALA A 10 -0.15 10.56 -0.91
C ALA A 10 0.37 9.94 -2.21
N THR A 11 -0.25 10.33 -3.33
CA THR A 11 0.15 9.88 -4.67
C THR A 11 1.59 10.27 -4.96
N ARG A 12 1.99 11.51 -4.63
CA ARG A 12 3.36 11.98 -4.81
C ARG A 12 4.36 11.19 -3.95
N PHE A 13 4.01 10.90 -2.70
CA PHE A 13 4.86 10.11 -1.80
C PHE A 13 5.08 8.71 -2.36
N VAL A 14 4.01 7.96 -2.63
CA VAL A 14 4.10 6.58 -3.13
C VAL A 14 4.87 6.53 -4.44
N SER A 15 4.66 7.52 -5.31
CA SER A 15 5.39 7.64 -6.59
C SER A 15 6.90 7.90 -6.41
N ALA A 16 7.35 8.40 -5.26
CA ALA A 16 8.77 8.58 -4.97
C ALA A 16 9.45 7.30 -4.47
N LEU A 17 8.69 6.32 -3.99
CA LEU A 17 9.22 5.05 -3.49
C LEU A 17 9.58 4.11 -4.65
N ARG A 18 10.88 3.88 -4.85
CA ARG A 18 11.39 3.07 -5.97
C ARG A 18 10.84 1.64 -5.99
N HIS A 19 10.72 1.00 -4.82
CA HIS A 19 10.16 -0.35 -4.76
C HIS A 19 8.66 -0.36 -5.12
N CYS A 20 7.89 0.67 -4.76
CA CYS A 20 6.49 0.82 -5.18
C CYS A 20 6.36 0.96 -6.69
N GLN A 21 7.28 1.67 -7.36
CA GLN A 21 7.32 1.76 -8.83
C GLN A 21 7.49 0.38 -9.49
N VAL A 22 8.37 -0.47 -8.93
CA VAL A 22 8.62 -1.83 -9.44
C VAL A 22 7.42 -2.75 -9.19
N LEU A 23 6.80 -2.65 -8.01
CA LEU A 23 5.63 -3.44 -7.65
C LEU A 23 4.33 -2.95 -8.31
N GLY A 24 4.28 -1.69 -8.74
CA GLY A 24 3.08 -1.05 -9.27
C GLY A 24 2.11 -0.54 -8.20
N VAL A 25 2.56 -0.41 -6.95
CA VAL A 25 1.72 0.09 -5.84
C VAL A 25 1.29 1.53 -6.12
N SER A 26 0.00 1.81 -5.99
CA SER A 26 -0.55 3.17 -6.16
C SER A 26 -1.61 3.48 -5.11
N VAL A 27 -1.95 4.76 -4.96
CA VAL A 27 -2.98 5.21 -4.01
C VAL A 27 -4.36 5.04 -4.64
N HIS A 28 -5.23 4.30 -3.98
CA HIS A 28 -6.63 4.11 -4.39
C HIS A 28 -7.55 5.16 -3.76
N ALA A 29 -7.39 5.40 -2.45
CA ALA A 29 -8.17 6.40 -1.72
C ALA A 29 -7.36 6.94 -0.53
N ALA A 30 -7.63 8.19 -0.16
CA ALA A 30 -7.07 8.82 1.04
C ALA A 30 -8.08 9.82 1.62
N SER A 31 -8.43 9.67 2.89
CA SER A 31 -9.27 10.59 3.65
C SER A 31 -8.81 10.66 5.10
N GLU A 32 -9.50 11.44 5.93
CA GLU A 32 -9.31 11.44 7.38
C GLU A 32 -9.59 10.06 8.01
N ASP A 33 -10.41 9.23 7.35
CA ASP A 33 -10.72 7.86 7.80
C ASP A 33 -9.59 6.87 7.52
N GLY A 34 -8.62 7.22 6.68
CA GLY A 34 -7.44 6.40 6.42
C GLY A 34 -6.93 6.40 4.99
N MET A 35 -6.07 5.43 4.69
CA MET A 35 -5.35 5.27 3.44
C MET A 35 -5.64 3.91 2.82
N THR A 36 -6.02 3.89 1.54
CA THR A 36 -6.13 2.66 0.76
C THR A 36 -5.14 2.69 -0.40
N LEU A 37 -4.24 1.71 -0.42
CA LEU A 37 -3.34 1.45 -1.54
C LEU A 37 -3.84 0.25 -2.34
N ILE A 38 -3.41 0.16 -3.59
CA ILE A 38 -3.65 -0.98 -4.48
C ILE A 38 -2.33 -1.54 -5.01
N LEU A 39 -2.15 -2.85 -4.91
CA LEU A 39 -1.12 -3.64 -5.58
C LEU A 39 -1.76 -4.37 -6.77
N PRO A 40 -1.49 -3.96 -8.02
CA PRO A 40 -1.97 -4.68 -9.18
C PRO A 40 -1.34 -6.08 -9.25
N TYR A 41 -2.09 -7.04 -9.75
CA TYR A 41 -1.52 -8.35 -10.07
C TYR A 41 -0.49 -8.23 -11.19
N GLY A 42 0.61 -8.97 -11.07
CA GLY A 42 1.63 -9.10 -12.11
C GLY A 42 2.39 -10.41 -11.96
N SER A 43 2.80 -11.02 -13.08
CA SER A 43 3.55 -12.29 -13.03
C SER A 43 4.89 -12.17 -12.31
N HIS A 44 5.48 -10.97 -12.27
CA HIS A 44 6.75 -10.67 -11.59
C HIS A 44 6.66 -10.62 -10.07
N ILE A 45 5.45 -10.57 -9.50
CA ILE A 45 5.21 -10.59 -8.05
C ILE A 45 4.60 -11.91 -7.56
N VAL A 46 4.41 -12.89 -8.45
CA VAL A 46 3.91 -14.21 -8.10
C VAL A 46 4.99 -15.01 -7.36
N GLY A 47 4.62 -15.64 -6.24
CA GLY A 47 5.52 -16.48 -5.47
C GLY A 47 5.71 -17.87 -6.10
N ASP A 48 4.61 -18.62 -6.25
CA ASP A 48 4.60 -19.90 -6.97
C ASP A 48 3.87 -19.73 -8.32
N PRO A 49 4.59 -19.77 -9.45
CA PRO A 49 4.00 -19.65 -10.79
C PRO A 49 2.91 -20.68 -11.10
N ARG A 50 2.91 -21.84 -10.43
CA ARG A 50 1.91 -22.89 -10.65
C ARG A 50 0.55 -22.52 -10.06
N THR A 51 0.55 -21.73 -8.99
CA THR A 51 -0.67 -21.30 -8.29
C THR A 51 -1.12 -19.92 -8.72
N GLY A 52 -0.20 -19.07 -9.18
CA GLY A 52 -0.48 -17.67 -9.49
C GLY A 52 -0.71 -16.81 -8.24
N VAL A 53 -0.37 -17.30 -7.05
CA VAL A 53 -0.56 -16.56 -5.80
C VAL A 53 0.55 -15.50 -5.64
N ILE A 54 0.16 -14.29 -5.29
CA ILE A 54 1.09 -13.18 -5.02
C ILE A 54 2.02 -13.56 -3.86
N HIS A 55 3.31 -13.27 -4.03
CA HIS A 55 4.33 -13.53 -3.01
C HIS A 55 4.04 -12.72 -1.73
N GLY A 56 4.14 -13.36 -0.57
CA GLY A 56 3.88 -12.71 0.73
C GLY A 56 4.72 -11.44 0.93
N GLY A 57 5.99 -11.43 0.49
CA GLY A 57 6.82 -10.23 0.55
C GLY A 57 6.22 -9.00 -0.18
N ALA A 58 5.51 -9.19 -1.30
CA ALA A 58 4.83 -8.09 -1.98
C ALA A 58 3.62 -7.57 -1.19
N LEU A 59 2.91 -8.47 -0.49
CA LEU A 59 1.81 -8.14 0.41
C LEU A 59 2.32 -7.41 1.67
N THR A 60 3.45 -7.84 2.23
CA THR A 60 4.12 -7.13 3.33
C THR A 60 4.53 -5.73 2.89
N SER A 61 5.14 -5.56 1.70
CA SER A 61 5.48 -4.22 1.20
C SER A 61 4.26 -3.33 0.99
N LEU A 62 3.14 -3.89 0.48
CA LEU A 62 1.88 -3.15 0.36
C LEU A 62 1.38 -2.66 1.72
N MET A 63 1.35 -3.54 2.73
CA MET A 63 0.84 -3.20 4.06
C MET A 63 1.76 -2.27 4.84
N ASP A 64 3.08 -2.45 4.78
CA ASP A 64 4.06 -1.53 5.37
C ASP A 64 3.89 -0.12 4.78
N THR A 65 3.80 -0.04 3.45
CA THR A 65 3.57 1.24 2.76
C THR A 65 2.23 1.84 3.17
N ALA A 66 1.14 1.06 3.21
CA ALA A 66 -0.17 1.58 3.60
C ALA A 66 -0.17 2.14 5.04
N CYS A 67 0.44 1.41 5.99
CA CYS A 67 0.59 1.84 7.37
C CYS A 67 1.41 3.12 7.50
N GLY A 68 2.58 3.19 6.85
CA GLY A 68 3.41 4.38 6.84
C GLY A 68 2.72 5.59 6.19
N MET A 69 1.91 5.35 5.16
CA MET A 69 1.16 6.40 4.47
C MET A 69 -0.06 6.89 5.25
N ALA A 70 -0.66 6.06 6.10
CA ALA A 70 -1.81 6.44 6.93
C ALA A 70 -1.48 7.56 7.93
N THR A 71 -0.21 7.74 8.31
CA THR A 71 0.20 8.85 9.18
C THR A 71 -0.07 10.21 8.53
N LEU A 72 -0.04 10.30 7.20
CA LEU A 72 -0.37 11.54 6.47
C LEU A 72 -1.82 11.99 6.68
N CYS A 73 -2.71 11.07 7.08
CA CYS A 73 -4.11 11.37 7.34
C CYS A 73 -4.31 12.10 8.69
N VAL A 74 -3.34 12.03 9.60
CA VAL A 74 -3.47 12.56 10.98
C VAL A 74 -2.39 13.59 11.35
N LEU A 75 -1.25 13.60 10.68
CA LEU A 75 -0.17 14.55 10.97
C LEU A 75 -0.48 15.94 10.39
N PRO A 76 -0.21 17.02 11.16
CA PRO A 76 -0.46 18.39 10.69
C PRO A 76 0.49 18.80 9.56
N GLU A 77 1.69 18.21 9.55
CA GLU A 77 2.72 18.45 8.56
C GLU A 77 3.10 17.14 7.86
N PHE A 78 3.60 17.27 6.62
CA PHE A 78 4.01 16.12 5.84
C PHE A 78 5.43 15.70 6.22
N GLU A 79 5.59 14.47 6.69
CA GLU A 79 6.90 13.89 6.97
C GLU A 79 6.93 12.38 6.65
N VAL A 80 8.15 11.85 6.52
CA VAL A 80 8.37 10.40 6.41
C VAL A 80 8.48 9.84 7.81
N CYS A 81 7.59 8.91 8.17
CA CYS A 81 7.63 8.20 9.46
C CYS A 81 8.26 6.82 9.28
N PRO A 82 9.50 6.58 9.73
CA PRO A 82 10.12 5.26 9.63
C PRO A 82 9.36 4.23 10.48
N THR A 83 9.09 3.06 9.88
CA THR A 83 8.46 1.93 10.58
C THR A 83 9.36 1.46 11.73
N LEU A 84 8.80 1.37 12.94
CA LEU A 84 9.48 0.81 14.11
C LEU A 84 9.25 -0.70 14.22
N ASP A 85 7.98 -1.09 14.12
CA ASP A 85 7.53 -2.47 14.25
C ASP A 85 6.41 -2.73 13.26
N LEU A 86 6.39 -3.93 12.66
CA LEU A 86 5.31 -4.36 11.78
C LEU A 86 5.06 -5.85 11.98
N ARG A 87 3.79 -6.21 12.11
CA ARG A 87 3.31 -7.60 12.15
C ARG A 87 2.27 -7.79 11.05
N VAL A 88 2.41 -8.88 10.29
CA VAL A 88 1.46 -9.27 9.25
C VAL A 88 1.06 -10.73 9.50
N ASP A 89 -0.21 -10.96 9.79
CA ASP A 89 -0.80 -12.28 9.90
C ASP A 89 -1.64 -12.56 8.64
N TYR A 90 -1.32 -13.63 7.92
CA TYR A 90 -2.04 -14.02 6.71
C TYR A 90 -3.25 -14.89 7.06
N MET A 91 -4.46 -14.42 6.73
CA MET A 91 -5.69 -15.15 7.00
C MET A 91 -5.96 -16.25 5.98
N HIS A 92 -5.63 -16.01 4.71
CA HIS A 92 -5.72 -16.97 3.61
C HIS A 92 -4.82 -16.51 2.44
N PRO A 93 -4.56 -17.39 1.44
CA PRO A 93 -3.84 -16.98 0.23
C PRO A 93 -4.59 -15.90 -0.55
N ALA A 94 -3.86 -14.96 -1.13
CA ALA A 94 -4.45 -13.99 -2.06
C ALA A 94 -5.04 -14.71 -3.28
N GLU A 95 -6.18 -14.22 -3.77
CA GLU A 95 -6.79 -14.79 -4.97
C GLU A 95 -5.92 -14.48 -6.20
N PRO A 96 -5.53 -15.51 -7.00
CA PRO A 96 -4.73 -15.30 -8.20
C PRO A 96 -5.39 -14.35 -9.20
N HIS A 97 -4.57 -13.62 -9.96
CA HIS A 97 -5.02 -12.74 -11.05
C HIS A 97 -5.91 -11.56 -10.63
N LYS A 98 -6.00 -11.24 -9.33
CA LYS A 98 -6.73 -10.08 -8.82
C LYS A 98 -5.78 -9.09 -8.13
N PRO A 99 -6.07 -7.78 -8.21
CA PRO A 99 -5.37 -6.80 -7.41
C PRO A 99 -5.66 -7.01 -5.93
N VAL A 100 -4.72 -6.60 -5.08
CA VAL A 100 -4.89 -6.60 -3.62
C VAL A 100 -4.97 -5.16 -3.13
N TYR A 101 -5.91 -4.89 -2.24
CA TYR A 101 -6.09 -3.58 -1.61
C TYR A 101 -5.59 -3.64 -0.17
N GLY A 102 -4.76 -2.68 0.21
CA GLY A 102 -4.26 -2.52 1.58
C GLY A 102 -4.86 -1.26 2.19
N PHE A 103 -5.66 -1.41 3.24
CA PHE A 103 -6.21 -0.30 4.00
C PHE A 103 -5.50 -0.15 5.35
N ALA A 104 -5.24 1.09 5.77
CA ALA A 104 -4.68 1.41 7.07
C ALA A 104 -5.27 2.71 7.63
N GLN A 105 -5.37 2.78 8.95
CA GLN A 105 -5.91 3.91 9.70
C GLN A 105 -5.10 4.09 11.00
N CYS A 106 -4.77 5.34 11.33
CA CYS A 106 -4.19 5.69 12.63
C CYS A 106 -5.28 5.82 13.70
N TYR A 107 -4.99 5.41 14.94
CA TYR A 107 -5.92 5.39 16.08
C TYR A 107 -5.39 6.20 17.26
#